data_AF-E7S7L5-F1
#
_entry.id   AF-E7S7L5-F1
#
_cell.length_a   1.000
_cell.length_b   1.000
_cell.length_c   1.000
_cell.angle_alpha   90.00
_cell.angle_beta   90.00
_cell.angle_gamma   90.00
#
_symmetry.space_group_name_H-M   'P 1'
#
loop_
_entity.id
_entity.type
_entity.pdbx_description
1 polymer ?
#
loop_
_entity_poly.entity_id
_entity_poly.type
_entity_poly.pdbx_seq_one_letter_code
_entity_poly.pdbx_strand_id
1 'polypeptide(L)'
;MLGFVSLSYSSEDCAEIDCLGVKKAHQGRGIGSQLLATLESEAGKNVDFLQVKTVAEGSNKDYDRTNVFYRSLGFKKLEIFPQLWGPQNPCQILIKKMN
;
A
#
# COMPACT_ATOMS: atom_id res chain seq x y z
N MET A 1 16.35 8.56 -10.38
CA MET A 1 15.31 7.96 -9.51
C MET A 1 14.44 7.00 -10.32
N LEU A 2 14.31 5.74 -9.87
CA LEU A 2 13.53 4.66 -10.51
C LEU A 2 12.19 4.39 -9.83
N GLY A 3 12.12 4.69 -8.53
CA GLY A 3 10.92 4.64 -7.72
C GLY A 3 11.16 5.35 -6.39
N PHE A 4 10.11 5.46 -5.59
CA PHE A 4 10.14 6.05 -4.25
C PHE A 4 9.05 5.41 -3.39
N VAL A 5 9.19 5.57 -2.07
CA VAL A 5 8.17 5.18 -1.09
C VAL A 5 8.18 6.21 0.05
N SER A 6 7.01 6.52 0.59
CA SER A 6 6.83 7.39 1.75
C SER A 6 5.87 6.77 2.75
N LEU A 7 6.07 7.09 4.04
CA LEU A 7 5.17 6.70 5.12
C LEU A 7 4.78 7.91 5.99
N SER A 8 3.63 7.77 6.63
CA SER A 8 3.20 8.58 7.77
C SER A 8 2.80 7.65 8.93
N TYR A 9 2.70 8.20 10.13
CA TYR A 9 2.18 7.48 11.30
C TYR A 9 0.75 7.93 11.54
N SER A 10 -0.20 7.03 11.32
CA SER A 10 -1.63 7.30 11.43
C SER A 10 -2.15 7.19 12.87
N SER A 11 -1.48 6.37 13.68
CA SER A 11 -1.69 6.23 15.12
C SER A 11 -0.41 5.70 15.79
N GLU A 12 -0.46 5.54 17.11
CA GLU A 12 0.62 4.91 17.89
C GLU A 12 0.87 3.45 17.45
N ASP A 13 -0.15 2.77 16.94
CA ASP A 13 -0.07 1.35 16.57
C ASP A 13 0.03 1.11 15.06
N CYS A 14 -0.13 2.15 14.22
CA CYS A 14 -0.28 1.97 12.77
C CYS A 14 0.42 3.05 11.94
N ALA A 15 1.30 2.61 11.03
CA ALA A 15 1.85 3.44 9.96
C ALA A 15 1.03 3.28 8.66
N GLU A 16 1.04 4.32 7.83
CA GLU A 16 0.39 4.33 6.52
C GLU A 16 1.44 4.57 5.43
N ILE A 17 1.37 3.77 4.36
CA ILE A 17 2.12 4.03 3.13
C ILE A 17 1.34 5.10 2.34
N ASP A 18 1.81 6.35 2.42
CA ASP A 18 1.16 7.46 1.70
C ASP A 18 1.33 7.30 0.19
N CYS A 19 2.49 6.85 -0.26
CA CYS A 19 2.77 6.66 -1.67
C CYS A 19 3.89 5.64 -1.90
N LEU A 20 3.69 4.77 -2.90
CA LEU A 20 4.73 3.92 -3.46
C LEU A 20 4.63 4.02 -4.99
N GLY A 21 5.69 4.49 -5.62
CA GLY A 21 5.75 4.69 -7.05
C GLY A 21 6.98 4.04 -7.67
N VAL A 22 6.78 3.27 -8.74
CA VAL A 22 7.88 2.79 -9.61
C VAL A 22 7.56 3.18 -11.04
N LYS A 23 8.56 3.74 -11.75
CA LYS A 23 8.42 4.10 -13.17
C LYS A 23 7.91 2.91 -13.97
N LYS A 24 6.90 3.12 -14.83
CA LYS A 24 6.22 2.07 -15.61
C LYS A 24 7.18 1.13 -16.35
N ALA A 25 8.23 1.67 -16.97
CA ALA A 25 9.26 0.90 -17.68
C ALA A 25 10.09 -0.06 -16.79
N HIS A 26 10.05 0.12 -15.47
CA HIS A 26 10.82 -0.64 -14.49
C HIS A 26 9.93 -1.44 -13.51
N GLN A 27 8.60 -1.46 -13.72
CA GLN A 27 7.69 -2.30 -12.96
C GLN A 27 7.90 -3.79 -13.29
N GLY A 28 7.51 -4.68 -12.35
CA GLY A 28 7.69 -6.13 -12.51
C GLY A 28 9.12 -6.63 -12.31
N ARG A 29 10.05 -5.77 -11.86
CA ARG A 29 11.47 -6.11 -11.63
C ARG A 29 11.85 -6.20 -10.14
N GLY A 30 10.87 -6.33 -9.25
CA GLY A 30 11.10 -6.41 -7.80
C GLY A 30 11.41 -5.10 -7.08
N ILE A 31 11.56 -3.97 -7.78
CA ILE A 31 11.89 -2.66 -7.18
C ILE A 31 10.86 -2.25 -6.12
N GLY A 32 9.57 -2.38 -6.42
CA GLY A 32 8.51 -2.02 -5.45
C GLY A 32 8.58 -2.88 -4.19
N SER A 33 8.87 -4.17 -4.32
CA SER A 33 9.04 -5.08 -3.18
C SER A 33 10.27 -4.73 -2.34
N GLN A 34 11.38 -4.31 -2.96
CA GLN A 34 12.58 -3.86 -2.24
C GLN A 34 12.35 -2.55 -1.48
N LEU A 35 11.67 -1.59 -2.11
CA LEU A 35 11.26 -0.34 -1.45
C LEU A 35 10.36 -0.63 -0.24
N LEU A 36 9.36 -1.50 -0.43
CA LEU A 36 8.44 -1.86 0.65
C LEU A 36 9.14 -2.61 1.79
N ALA A 37 10.02 -3.57 1.49
CA ALA A 37 10.76 -4.30 2.51
C ALA A 37 11.63 -3.38 3.39
N THR A 38 12.24 -2.35 2.77
CA THR A 38 13.03 -1.35 3.50
C THR A 38 12.13 -0.53 4.43
N LEU A 39 10.96 -0.10 3.94
CA LEU A 39 9.97 0.62 4.73
C LEU A 39 9.42 -0.23 5.88
N GLU A 40 9.06 -1.49 5.60
CA GLU A 40 8.56 -2.45 6.58
C GLU A 40 9.56 -2.67 7.72
N SER A 41 10.85 -2.77 7.41
CA SER A 41 11.91 -2.92 8.42
C SER A 41 12.04 -1.71 9.34
N GLU A 42 11.73 -0.49 8.87
CA GLU A 42 11.78 0.72 9.69
C GLU A 42 10.49 0.95 10.47
N ALA A 43 9.34 0.78 9.82
CA ALA A 43 8.03 0.95 10.44
C ALA A 43 7.79 -0.10 11.55
N GLY A 44 8.17 -1.36 11.33
CA GLY A 44 7.97 -2.44 12.31
C GLY A 44 8.71 -2.27 13.63
N LYS A 45 9.64 -1.31 13.73
CA LYS A 45 10.29 -0.94 15.00
C LYS A 45 9.39 -0.08 15.90
N ASN A 46 8.37 0.55 15.33
CA ASN A 46 7.56 1.59 15.98
C ASN A 46 6.07 1.25 16.04
N VAL A 47 5.57 0.41 15.13
CA VAL A 47 4.14 0.11 15.00
C VAL A 47 3.87 -1.37 14.76
N ASP A 48 2.71 -1.85 15.23
CA ASP A 48 2.24 -3.23 15.05
C ASP A 48 1.56 -3.45 13.69
N PHE A 49 1.12 -2.38 13.04
CA PHE A 49 0.37 -2.45 11.79
C PHE A 49 0.91 -1.49 10.73
N LEU A 50 0.80 -1.93 9.48
CA LEU A 50 1.07 -1.12 8.31
C LEU A 50 -0.14 -1.16 7.39
N GLN A 51 -0.64 0.00 6.98
CA GLN A 51 -1.77 0.11 6.07
C GLN A 51 -1.41 0.85 4.78
N VAL A 52 -2.23 0.64 3.75
CA VAL A 52 -2.20 1.42 2.51
C VAL A 52 -3.62 1.60 1.99
N LYS A 53 -3.88 2.76 1.41
CA LYS A 53 -5.14 3.06 0.71
C LYS A 53 -4.94 2.92 -0.80
N THR A 54 -5.92 2.33 -1.47
CA THR A 54 -5.92 2.14 -2.93
C THR A 54 -7.36 2.15 -3.45
N VAL A 55 -7.56 2.32 -4.75
CA VAL A 55 -8.90 2.15 -5.34
C VAL A 55 -9.32 0.68 -5.22
N ALA A 56 -10.58 0.43 -4.88
CA ALA A 56 -11.10 -0.91 -4.64
C ALA A 56 -10.99 -1.81 -5.88
N GLU A 57 -10.76 -3.09 -5.61
CA GLU A 57 -10.64 -4.12 -6.64
C GLU A 57 -11.89 -4.16 -7.56
N GLY A 58 -11.66 -4.33 -8.86
CA GLY A 58 -12.70 -4.37 -9.88
C GLY A 58 -13.17 -3.00 -10.36
N SER A 59 -12.72 -1.90 -9.75
CA SER A 59 -13.10 -0.54 -10.16
C SER A 59 -12.16 0.06 -11.20
N ASN A 60 -10.87 -0.31 -11.19
CA ASN A 60 -9.88 0.20 -12.13
C ASN A 60 -8.73 -0.80 -12.35
N LYS A 61 -8.45 -1.15 -13.61
CA LYS A 61 -7.44 -2.17 -13.99
C LYS A 61 -6.02 -1.84 -13.52
N ASP A 62 -5.62 -0.57 -13.49
CA ASP A 62 -4.28 -0.20 -13.03
C ASP A 62 -4.17 -0.36 -11.51
N TYR A 63 -5.23 -0.04 -10.76
CA TYR A 63 -5.28 -0.26 -9.31
C TYR A 63 -5.50 -1.72 -8.93
N ASP A 64 -6.15 -2.54 -9.77
CA ASP A 64 -6.22 -3.98 -9.57
C ASP A 64 -4.81 -4.60 -9.52
N ARG A 65 -3.89 -4.12 -10.36
CA ARG A 65 -2.48 -4.55 -10.30
C ARG A 65 -1.81 -4.12 -9.00
N THR A 66 -2.10 -2.92 -8.51
CA THR A 66 -1.64 -2.44 -7.20
C THR A 66 -2.18 -3.29 -6.05
N ASN A 67 -3.46 -3.64 -6.08
CA ASN A 67 -4.09 -4.53 -5.11
C ASN A 67 -3.42 -5.91 -5.09
N VAL A 68 -3.24 -6.54 -6.26
CA VAL A 68 -2.53 -7.82 -6.39
C VAL A 68 -1.11 -7.74 -5.85
N PHE A 69 -0.39 -6.65 -6.13
CA PHE A 69 0.95 -6.42 -5.61
C PHE A 69 0.98 -6.44 -4.07
N TYR A 70 0.18 -5.62 -3.39
CA TYR A 70 0.16 -5.59 -1.92
C TYR A 70 -0.32 -6.91 -1.31
N ARG A 71 -1.36 -7.54 -1.90
CA ARG A 71 -1.85 -8.85 -1.47
C ARG A 71 -0.77 -9.93 -1.55
N SER A 72 0.06 -9.91 -2.60
CA SER A 72 1.19 -10.84 -2.74
C SER A 72 2.27 -10.67 -1.67
N LEU A 73 2.34 -9.49 -1.03
CA LEU A 73 3.29 -9.16 0.05
C LEU A 73 2.69 -9.33 1.46
N GLY A 74 1.52 -9.98 1.55
CA GLY A 74 0.90 -10.38 2.81
C GLY A 74 -0.17 -9.41 3.32
N PHE A 75 -0.40 -8.28 2.65
CA PHE A 75 -1.49 -7.38 3.01
C PHE A 75 -2.85 -8.07 2.86
N LYS A 76 -3.79 -7.71 3.72
CA LYS A 76 -5.16 -8.22 3.75
C LYS A 76 -6.13 -7.06 3.57
N LYS A 77 -7.31 -7.36 3.04
CA LYS A 77 -8.38 -6.36 2.88
C LYS A 77 -8.97 -6.09 4.26
N LEU A 78 -9.02 -4.82 4.65
CA LEU A 78 -9.58 -4.39 5.92
C LEU A 78 -11.01 -3.87 5.73
N GLU A 79 -11.15 -2.79 4.95
CA GLU A 79 -12.41 -2.08 4.77
C GLU A 79 -12.42 -1.35 3.43
N ILE A 80 -13.61 -1.02 2.92
CA ILE A 80 -13.79 -0.16 1.75
C ILE A 80 -14.69 1.01 2.16
N PHE A 81 -14.23 2.24 1.92
CA PHE A 81 -14.98 3.48 2.10
C PHE A 81 -15.43 4.01 0.72
N PRO A 82 -16.69 3.80 0.30
CA PRO A 82 -17.12 4.12 -1.06
C PRO A 82 -17.10 5.61 -1.41
N GLN A 83 -17.15 6.48 -0.40
CA GLN A 83 -17.30 7.93 -0.60
C GLN A 83 -16.03 8.73 -0.25
N LEU A 84 -15.00 8.11 0.34
CA LEU A 84 -13.84 8.85 0.86
C LEU A 84 -13.04 9.57 -0.24
N TRP A 85 -12.89 8.95 -1.42
CA TRP A 85 -12.27 9.56 -2.61
C TRP A 85 -13.30 9.84 -3.72
N GLY A 86 -14.58 9.86 -3.35
CA GLY A 86 -15.72 9.97 -4.26
C GLY A 86 -16.17 8.63 -4.85
N PRO A 87 -17.42 8.58 -5.36
CA PRO A 87 -18.09 7.34 -5.75
C PRO A 87 -17.45 6.60 -6.93
N GLN A 88 -16.60 7.26 -7.71
CA GLN A 88 -15.87 6.63 -8.82
C GLN A 88 -14.58 5.93 -8.36
N ASN A 89 -14.10 6.25 -7.15
CA ASN A 89 -12.85 5.72 -6.60
C ASN A 89 -13.10 5.21 -5.18
N PRO A 90 -13.89 4.14 -4.99
CA PRO A 90 -14.10 3.56 -3.67
C PRO A 90 -12.74 3.25 -3.02
N CYS A 91 -12.48 3.84 -1.84
CA CYS A 91 -11.19 3.74 -1.18
C CYS A 91 -11.12 2.44 -0.39
N GLN A 92 -10.26 1.51 -0.82
CA GLN A 92 -9.98 0.27 -0.12
C GLN A 92 -8.75 0.43 0.77
N ILE A 93 -8.89 0.03 2.03
CA ILE A 93 -7.77 -0.12 2.96
C ILE A 93 -7.28 -1.56 2.91
N LEU A 94 -5.98 -1.70 2.69
CA LEU A 94 -5.25 -2.93 2.91
C LEU A 94 -4.38 -2.78 4.15
N ILE A 95 -4.34 -3.79 5.00
CA ILE A 95 -3.57 -3.80 6.25
C ILE A 95 -2.67 -5.04 6.33
N LYS A 96 -1.51 -4.88 6.95
CA LYS A 96 -0.57 -5.96 7.27
C LYS A 96 -0.15 -5.82 8.72
N LYS A 97 -0.14 -6.93 9.45
CA LYS A 97 0.47 -7.00 10.78
C LYS A 97 1.99 -7.05 10.62
N MET A 98 2.68 -6.21 11.38
CA MET A 98 4.13 -6.17 11.50
C MET A 98 4.56 -7.13 12.63
N ASN A 99 5.69 -7.80 12.46
CA ASN A 99 6.23 -8.78 13.40
C ASN A 99 7.40 -8.20 14.19
#